data_AF-A0A359EH49-F1
#
_entry.id   AF-A0A359EH49-F1
#
_cell.length_a   1.000
_cell.length_b   1.000
_cell.length_c   1.000
_cell.angle_alpha   90.00
_cell.angle_beta   90.00
_cell.angle_gamma   90.00
#
_symmetry.space_group_name_H-M   'P 1'
#
loop_
_entity.id
_entity.type
_entity.pdbx_description
1 polymer ?
#
loop_
_entity_poly.entity_id
_entity_poly.type
_entity_poly.pdbx_seq_one_letter_code
_entity_poly.pdbx_strand_id
1 'polypeptide(L)'
;MNVRASIDKVVEINPQADLILMVSSDIPAITTQMVDWVIDTALETEDDMYYNLITKDVMETRYPGSNRSFVKLKGVEVCGGDMNVVRASAAAGNDELWDRLISARKNAFKQAALFGFGTLFLLLTRQLSIEDAAPRASKQLGIRGRAIICPYAEVAMDVDKPHQFEIIRDDLEKQVRAA
;
A
#
# COMPACT_ATOMS: atom_id res chain seq x y z
N MET A 1 6.86 -11.51 5.18
CA MET A 1 5.49 -11.00 4.93
C MET A 1 4.81 -12.11 4.18
N ASN A 2 3.72 -12.63 4.72
CA ASN A 2 3.15 -13.91 4.30
C ASN A 2 2.04 -13.72 3.25
N VAL A 3 2.07 -12.64 2.46
CA VAL A 3 0.97 -12.27 1.54
C VAL A 3 0.50 -13.44 0.68
N ARG A 4 1.44 -14.20 0.10
CA ARG A 4 1.11 -15.40 -0.68
C ARG A 4 0.38 -16.45 0.16
N ALA A 5 0.96 -16.83 1.31
CA ALA A 5 0.35 -17.82 2.20
C ALA A 5 -1.03 -17.36 2.72
N SER A 6 -1.23 -16.05 2.90
CA SER A 6 -2.52 -15.46 3.23
C SER A 6 -3.53 -15.62 2.09
N ILE A 7 -3.14 -15.31 0.85
CA ILE A 7 -4.00 -15.49 -0.33
C ILE A 7 -4.35 -16.97 -0.52
N ASP A 8 -3.35 -17.86 -0.46
CA ASP A 8 -3.55 -19.31 -0.58
C ASP A 8 -4.53 -19.81 0.49
N LYS A 9 -4.40 -19.32 1.73
CA LYS A 9 -5.31 -19.69 2.82
C LYS A 9 -6.72 -19.15 2.62
N VAL A 10 -6.88 -17.94 2.09
CA VAL A 10 -8.19 -17.38 1.77
C VAL A 10 -8.87 -18.20 0.66
N VAL A 11 -8.13 -18.58 -0.39
CA VAL A 11 -8.64 -19.42 -1.48
C VAL A 11 -8.99 -20.82 -0.99
N GLU A 12 -8.21 -21.39 -0.06
CA GLU A 12 -8.53 -22.66 0.59
C GLU A 12 -9.86 -22.58 1.37
N ILE A 13 -10.08 -21.50 2.12
CA ILE A 13 -11.30 -21.29 2.92
C ILE A 13 -12.51 -20.97 2.03
N ASN A 14 -12.30 -20.13 1.01
CA ASN A 14 -13.32 -19.70 0.06
C ASN A 14 -12.77 -19.73 -1.38
N PRO A 15 -12.97 -20.85 -2.09
CA PRO A 15 -12.53 -20.99 -3.48
C PRO A 15 -13.20 -20.01 -4.47
N GLN A 16 -14.29 -19.35 -4.06
CA GLN A 16 -14.99 -18.33 -4.86
C GLN A 16 -14.54 -16.90 -4.51
N ALA A 17 -13.55 -16.73 -3.63
CA ALA A 17 -12.99 -15.42 -3.33
C ALA A 17 -12.34 -14.82 -4.59
N ASP A 18 -12.84 -13.67 -5.03
CA ASP A 18 -12.30 -12.96 -6.18
C ASP A 18 -11.31 -11.85 -5.75
N LEU A 19 -11.78 -10.91 -4.93
CA LEU A 19 -10.95 -9.84 -4.36
C LEU A 19 -10.69 -10.10 -2.88
N ILE A 20 -9.46 -9.84 -2.45
CA ILE A 20 -8.96 -10.03 -1.09
C ILE A 20 -8.45 -8.70 -0.58
N LEU A 21 -9.08 -8.19 0.49
CA LEU A 21 -8.56 -7.06 1.25
C LEU A 21 -7.49 -7.56 2.23
N MET A 22 -6.29 -7.03 2.08
CA MET A 22 -5.16 -7.27 2.98
C MET A 22 -4.99 -6.08 3.90
N VAL A 23 -4.93 -6.34 5.20
CA VAL A 23 -4.81 -5.32 6.24
C VAL A 23 -3.70 -5.73 7.20
N SER A 24 -2.76 -4.83 7.47
CA SER A 24 -1.78 -5.05 8.53
C SER A 24 -2.45 -4.94 9.90
N SER A 25 -1.95 -5.68 10.88
CA SER A 25 -2.52 -5.73 12.24
C SER A 25 -2.11 -4.55 13.13
N ASP A 26 -1.23 -3.68 12.66
CA ASP A 26 -0.57 -2.61 13.41
C ASP A 26 -1.00 -1.19 13.00
N ILE A 27 -2.12 -1.06 12.27
CA ILE A 27 -2.78 0.22 11.94
C ILE A 27 -4.09 0.39 12.74
N PRO A 28 -4.03 0.57 14.07
CA PRO A 28 -5.20 0.47 14.95
C PRO A 28 -6.21 1.61 14.81
N ALA A 29 -5.86 2.70 14.14
CA ALA A 29 -6.72 3.88 13.98
C ALA A 29 -7.69 3.80 12.79
N ILE A 30 -7.62 2.73 11.98
CA ILE A 30 -8.55 2.56 10.86
C ILE A 30 -10.00 2.43 11.36
N THR A 31 -10.94 2.91 10.55
CA THR A 31 -12.38 2.87 10.84
C THR A 31 -13.12 2.11 9.75
N THR A 32 -14.37 1.71 10.02
CA THR A 32 -15.24 1.06 9.04
C THR A 32 -15.38 1.90 7.77
N GLN A 33 -15.56 3.22 7.89
CA GLN A 33 -15.66 4.12 6.74
C GLN A 33 -14.43 4.05 5.82
N MET A 34 -13.22 3.93 6.39
CA MET A 34 -11.98 3.86 5.62
C MET A 34 -11.86 2.53 4.91
N VAL A 35 -12.28 1.44 5.57
CA VAL A 35 -12.33 0.11 4.98
C VAL A 35 -13.32 0.07 3.81
N ASP A 36 -14.53 0.59 4.02
CA ASP A 36 -15.57 0.69 2.99
C ASP A 36 -15.07 1.51 1.80
N TRP A 37 -14.43 2.66 2.04
CA TRP A 37 -13.86 3.48 0.97
C TRP A 37 -12.80 2.74 0.15
N VAL A 38 -11.90 1.98 0.79
CA VAL A 38 -10.88 1.19 0.08
C VAL A 38 -11.53 0.10 -0.77
N ILE A 39 -12.56 -0.57 -0.24
CA ILE A 39 -13.30 -1.60 -0.96
C ILE A 39 -14.04 -0.99 -2.16
N ASP A 40 -14.84 0.04 -1.93
CA ASP A 40 -15.64 0.71 -2.96
C ASP A 40 -14.74 1.24 -4.08
N THR A 41 -13.62 1.89 -3.73
CA THR A 41 -12.65 2.39 -4.71
C THR A 41 -12.04 1.27 -5.54
N ALA A 42 -11.74 0.11 -4.94
CA ALA A 42 -11.22 -1.04 -5.68
C ALA A 42 -12.26 -1.63 -6.63
N LEU A 43 -13.55 -1.59 -6.25
CA LEU A 43 -14.66 -2.11 -7.08
C LEU A 43 -15.02 -1.21 -8.26
N GLU A 44 -14.52 0.03 -8.33
CA GLU A 44 -14.74 0.94 -9.47
C GLU A 44 -14.11 0.45 -10.77
N THR A 45 -13.08 -0.40 -10.68
CA THR A 45 -12.36 -0.94 -11.84
C THR A 45 -12.11 -2.43 -11.70
N GLU A 46 -11.70 -3.08 -12.78
CA GLU A 46 -11.34 -4.50 -12.79
C GLU A 46 -9.83 -4.69 -12.85
N ASP A 47 -9.07 -4.14 -11.92
CA ASP A 47 -7.62 -4.37 -11.81
C ASP A 47 -7.33 -5.61 -10.94
N ASP A 48 -6.08 -6.07 -10.96
CA ASP A 48 -5.63 -7.28 -10.28
C ASP A 48 -4.95 -6.96 -8.94
N MET A 49 -4.42 -5.75 -8.78
CA MET A 49 -3.81 -5.27 -7.53
C MET A 49 -4.02 -3.77 -7.35
N TYR A 50 -4.41 -3.36 -6.15
CA TYR A 50 -4.65 -1.98 -5.76
C TYR A 50 -3.76 -1.64 -4.59
N TYR A 51 -2.85 -0.69 -4.82
CA TYR A 51 -1.89 -0.24 -3.81
C TYR A 51 -2.22 1.17 -3.35
N ASN A 52 -2.57 1.32 -2.07
CA ASN A 52 -2.88 2.61 -1.48
C ASN A 52 -1.59 3.38 -1.21
N LEU A 53 -1.54 4.63 -1.69
CA LEU A 53 -0.50 5.61 -1.48
C LEU A 53 -1.09 6.79 -0.73
N ILE A 54 -0.41 7.25 0.31
CA ILE A 54 -0.84 8.40 1.09
C ILE A 54 0.18 9.50 0.86
N THR A 55 -0.29 10.71 0.58
CA THR A 55 0.59 11.86 0.39
C THR A 55 1.17 12.32 1.72
N LYS A 56 2.36 12.91 1.66
CA LYS A 56 3.01 13.50 2.83
C LYS A 56 2.13 14.54 3.52
N ASP A 57 1.43 15.37 2.74
CA ASP A 57 0.52 16.40 3.27
C ASP A 57 -0.61 15.79 4.11
N VAL A 58 -1.23 14.70 3.63
CA VAL A 58 -2.27 13.96 4.37
C VAL A 58 -1.69 13.36 5.65
N MET A 59 -0.53 12.71 5.57
CA MET A 59 0.13 12.12 6.74
C MET A 59 0.51 13.17 7.79
N GLU A 60 1.17 14.25 7.39
CA GLU A 60 1.68 15.26 8.31
C GLU A 60 0.57 16.15 8.87
N THR A 61 -0.55 16.31 8.16
CA THR A 61 -1.73 17.00 8.68
C THR A 61 -2.39 16.22 9.83
N ARG A 62 -2.54 14.90 9.68
CA ARG A 62 -3.22 14.07 10.68
C ARG A 62 -2.28 13.59 11.80
N TYR A 63 -1.07 13.18 11.45
CA TYR A 63 -0.06 12.57 12.32
C TYR A 63 1.31 13.27 12.18
N PRO A 64 1.40 14.55 12.58
CA PRO A 64 2.66 15.28 12.55
C PRO A 64 3.73 14.56 13.40
N GLY A 65 4.94 14.43 12.87
CA GLY A 65 6.05 13.79 13.59
C GLY A 65 6.00 12.26 13.64
N SER A 66 5.09 11.61 12.90
CA SER A 66 5.08 10.14 12.76
C SER A 66 6.41 9.57 12.23
N ASN A 67 7.17 10.37 11.47
CA ASN A 67 8.44 10.01 10.83
C ASN A 67 8.29 8.82 9.86
N ARG A 68 7.20 8.78 9.09
CA ARG A 68 7.03 7.85 7.97
C ARG A 68 8.09 8.07 6.90
N SER A 69 8.41 6.98 6.19
CA SER A 69 9.35 7.02 5.07
C SER A 69 8.60 7.35 3.78
N PHE A 70 9.05 8.40 3.09
CA PHE A 70 8.44 8.87 1.84
C PHE A 70 9.30 8.57 0.63
N VAL A 71 8.65 8.21 -0.47
CA VAL A 71 9.22 8.14 -1.82
C VAL A 71 8.89 9.42 -2.55
N LYS A 72 9.93 10.05 -3.12
CA LYS A 72 9.79 11.27 -3.92
C LYS A 72 9.44 10.91 -5.36
N LEU A 73 8.21 11.19 -5.76
CA LEU A 73 7.73 11.06 -7.13
C LEU A 73 7.63 12.45 -7.77
N LYS A 74 7.28 12.49 -9.05
CA LYS A 74 7.14 13.74 -9.80
C LYS A 74 6.01 14.58 -9.18
N GLY A 75 6.38 15.67 -8.53
CA GLY A 75 5.45 16.64 -7.95
C GLY A 75 4.80 16.22 -6.63
N VAL A 76 5.15 15.06 -6.05
CA VAL A 76 4.52 14.57 -4.82
C VAL A 76 5.47 13.66 -4.01
N GLU A 77 5.35 13.72 -2.68
CA GLU A 77 5.96 12.75 -1.77
C GLU A 77 4.87 11.83 -1.23
N VAL A 78 5.06 10.52 -1.35
CA VAL A 78 4.06 9.53 -0.92
C VAL A 78 4.69 8.43 -0.08
N CYS A 79 3.92 7.87 0.84
CA CYS A 79 4.23 6.62 1.52
C CYS A 79 3.21 5.54 1.13
N GLY A 80 3.59 4.28 1.32
CA GLY A 80 2.69 3.15 1.14
C GLY A 80 1.72 3.00 2.31
N GLY A 81 0.48 2.62 1.98
CA GLY A 81 -0.52 2.19 2.94
C GLY A 81 -0.41 0.70 3.25
N ASP A 82 -0.89 0.34 4.43
CA ASP A 82 -0.88 -1.00 5.00
C ASP A 82 -2.26 -1.68 4.92
N MET A 83 -3.16 -1.12 4.09
CA MET A 83 -4.42 -1.71 3.64
C MET A 83 -4.45 -1.70 2.11
N ASN A 84 -4.54 -2.86 1.47
CA ASN A 84 -4.44 -2.99 0.01
C ASN A 84 -5.36 -4.11 -0.50
N VAL A 85 -5.79 -4.04 -1.76
CA VAL A 85 -6.67 -5.07 -2.36
C VAL A 85 -5.90 -5.83 -3.43
N VAL A 86 -6.08 -7.15 -3.48
CA VAL A 86 -5.49 -8.00 -4.51
C VAL A 86 -6.52 -9.01 -4.99
N ARG A 87 -6.52 -9.29 -6.29
CA ARG A 87 -7.32 -10.35 -6.87
C ARG A 87 -6.68 -11.70 -6.56
N ALA A 88 -7.48 -12.67 -6.15
CA ALA A 88 -7.02 -14.02 -5.82
C ALA A 88 -6.21 -14.65 -6.97
N SER A 89 -6.63 -14.42 -8.22
CA SER A 89 -5.93 -14.90 -9.41
C SER A 89 -4.56 -14.25 -9.64
N ALA A 90 -4.30 -13.05 -9.10
CA ALA A 90 -3.03 -12.34 -9.27
C ALA A 90 -1.85 -13.04 -8.58
N ALA A 91 -2.12 -13.89 -7.58
CA ALA A 91 -1.11 -14.67 -6.89
C ALA A 91 -0.62 -15.89 -7.70
N ALA A 92 -1.32 -16.29 -8.77
CA ALA A 92 -1.04 -17.52 -9.51
C ALA A 92 -0.01 -17.37 -10.65
N GLY A 93 0.54 -16.17 -10.88
CA GLY A 93 1.13 -15.82 -12.17
C GLY A 93 2.66 -15.80 -12.32
N ASN A 94 3.46 -15.55 -11.26
CA ASN A 94 4.92 -15.39 -11.44
C ASN A 94 5.72 -15.46 -10.12
N ASP A 95 5.87 -16.67 -9.58
CA ASP A 95 6.48 -16.95 -8.28
C ASP A 95 7.82 -16.26 -8.04
N GLU A 96 8.73 -16.34 -9.01
CA GLU A 96 10.10 -15.84 -8.85
C GLU A 96 10.15 -14.30 -8.79
N LEU A 97 9.30 -13.62 -9.57
CA LEU A 97 9.23 -12.16 -9.56
C LEU A 97 8.56 -11.64 -8.28
N TRP A 98 7.51 -12.31 -7.81
CA TRP A 98 6.87 -12.00 -6.54
C TRP A 98 7.84 -12.13 -5.37
N ASP A 99 8.63 -13.20 -5.31
CA ASP A 99 9.64 -13.40 -4.27
C ASP A 99 10.73 -12.32 -4.31
N ARG A 100 11.17 -11.94 -5.52
CA ARG A 100 12.14 -10.85 -5.71
C ARG A 100 11.58 -9.49 -5.28
N LEU A 101 10.30 -9.21 -5.53
CA LEU A 101 9.66 -7.98 -5.05
C LEU A 101 9.48 -7.95 -3.54
N ILE A 102 8.99 -9.05 -2.95
CA ILE A 102 8.80 -9.15 -1.50
C ILE A 102 10.14 -9.03 -0.76
N SER A 103 11.21 -9.61 -1.30
CA SER A 103 12.55 -9.48 -0.72
C SER A 103 13.14 -8.07 -0.89
N ALA A 104 12.85 -7.39 -2.00
CA ALA A 104 13.26 -6.01 -2.25
C ALA A 104 12.36 -4.95 -1.58
N ARG A 105 11.27 -5.36 -0.90
CA ARG A 105 10.19 -4.45 -0.47
C ARG A 105 10.64 -3.25 0.38
N LYS A 106 11.72 -3.41 1.16
CA LYS A 106 12.26 -2.36 2.04
C LYS A 106 13.11 -1.31 1.31
N ASN A 107 13.31 -1.45 0.00
CA ASN A 107 14.16 -0.56 -0.77
C ASN A 107 13.52 -0.22 -2.11
N ALA A 108 12.99 1.00 -2.21
CA ALA A 108 12.33 1.52 -3.41
C ALA A 108 13.24 1.50 -4.65
N PHE A 109 14.56 1.73 -4.50
CA PHE A 109 15.49 1.67 -5.62
C PHE A 109 15.69 0.24 -6.13
N LYS A 110 15.77 -0.75 -5.23
CA LYS A 110 15.84 -2.17 -5.62
C LYS A 110 14.57 -2.60 -6.34
N GLN A 111 13.40 -2.19 -5.86
CA GLN A 111 12.14 -2.46 -6.55
C GLN A 111 12.10 -1.78 -7.94
N ALA A 112 12.48 -0.50 -8.02
CA ALA A 112 12.49 0.22 -9.29
C ALA A 112 13.47 -0.40 -10.31
N ALA A 113 14.61 -0.94 -9.84
CA ALA A 113 15.55 -1.67 -10.69
C ALA A 113 14.94 -2.98 -11.24
N LEU A 114 14.11 -3.68 -10.45
CA LEU A 114 13.38 -4.87 -10.91
C LEU A 114 12.35 -4.54 -11.99
N PHE A 115 11.79 -3.32 -11.96
CA PHE A 115 10.89 -2.76 -12.99
C PHE A 115 11.64 -2.11 -14.17
N GLY A 116 12.97 -2.28 -14.25
CA GLY A 116 13.82 -1.84 -15.35
C GLY A 116 14.57 -0.52 -15.10
N PHE A 117 15.72 -0.38 -15.76
CA PHE A 117 16.62 0.78 -15.63
C PHE A 117 15.94 2.13 -15.93
N GLY A 118 14.96 2.18 -16.83
CA GLY A 118 14.19 3.40 -17.11
C GLY A 118 13.35 3.85 -15.91
N THR A 119 12.68 2.92 -15.23
CA THR A 119 11.90 3.21 -14.01
C THR A 119 12.81 3.67 -12.87
N LEU A 120 13.96 3.01 -12.71
CA LEU A 120 14.99 3.43 -11.76
C LEU A 120 15.51 4.84 -12.06
N PHE A 121 15.84 5.14 -13.32
CA PHE A 121 16.32 6.47 -13.72
C PHE A 121 15.26 7.55 -13.46
N LEU A 122 14.01 7.30 -13.81
CA LEU A 122 12.90 8.22 -13.53
C LEU A 122 12.69 8.42 -12.02
N LEU A 123 12.82 7.37 -11.21
CA LEU A 123 12.72 7.49 -9.76
C LEU A 123 13.89 8.31 -9.18
N LEU A 124 15.13 8.04 -9.62
CA LEU A 124 16.33 8.75 -9.18
C LEU A 124 16.29 10.23 -9.57
N THR A 125 15.79 10.53 -10.77
CA THR A 125 15.60 11.90 -11.26
C THR A 125 14.31 12.55 -10.77
N ARG A 126 13.51 11.85 -9.96
CA ARG A 126 12.18 12.29 -9.45
C ARG A 126 11.20 12.68 -10.55
N GLN A 127 11.34 12.07 -11.72
CA GLN A 127 10.45 12.26 -12.87
C GLN A 127 9.41 11.15 -13.01
N LEU A 128 9.49 10.09 -12.18
CA LEU A 128 8.46 9.05 -12.15
C LEU A 128 7.17 9.61 -11.53
N SER A 129 6.10 9.67 -12.31
CA SER A 129 4.76 10.01 -11.80
C SER A 129 4.03 8.76 -11.30
N ILE A 130 2.94 8.95 -10.56
CA ILE A 130 2.11 7.84 -10.07
C ILE A 130 1.41 7.13 -11.23
N GLU A 131 0.94 7.93 -12.20
CA GLU A 131 0.29 7.48 -13.42
C GLU A 131 1.23 6.63 -14.29
N ASP A 132 2.53 6.92 -14.26
CA ASP A 132 3.55 6.14 -14.97
C ASP A 132 4.03 4.92 -14.18
N ALA A 133 4.02 4.99 -12.84
CA ALA A 133 4.55 3.94 -11.98
C ALA A 133 3.71 2.65 -12.06
N ALA A 134 2.38 2.77 -12.00
CA ALA A 134 1.49 1.62 -11.98
C ALA A 134 1.53 0.80 -13.29
N PRO A 135 1.44 1.40 -14.50
CA PRO A 135 1.58 0.65 -15.77
C PRO A 135 2.94 -0.01 -15.93
N ARG A 136 4.02 0.62 -15.44
CA ARG A 136 5.38 0.06 -15.49
C ARG A 136 5.52 -1.16 -14.60
N ALA A 137 5.03 -1.09 -13.36
CA ALA A 137 5.00 -2.21 -12.45
C ALA A 137 4.10 -3.35 -13.01
N SER A 138 2.93 -2.99 -13.53
CA SER A 138 1.97 -3.91 -14.15
C SER A 138 2.59 -4.73 -15.28
N LYS A 139 3.25 -4.04 -16.22
CA LYS A 139 3.92 -4.69 -17.36
C LYS A 139 4.96 -5.71 -16.92
N GLN A 140 5.73 -5.40 -15.89
CA GLN A 140 6.77 -6.29 -15.41
C GLN A 140 6.18 -7.49 -14.65
N LEU A 141 5.12 -7.26 -13.89
CA LEU A 141 4.46 -8.27 -13.07
C LEU A 141 3.51 -9.19 -13.83
N GLY A 142 3.09 -8.80 -15.03
CA GLY A 142 2.07 -9.52 -15.79
C GLY A 142 0.69 -9.43 -15.16
N ILE A 143 0.45 -8.43 -14.31
CA ILE A 143 -0.84 -8.14 -13.66
C ILE A 143 -1.22 -6.68 -13.93
N ARG A 144 -2.50 -6.34 -13.83
CA ARG A 144 -2.98 -4.96 -13.85
C ARG A 144 -2.92 -4.38 -12.44
N GLY A 145 -1.87 -3.62 -12.15
CA GLY A 145 -1.69 -2.90 -10.91
C GLY A 145 -2.18 -1.45 -11.01
N ARG A 146 -2.87 -0.98 -9.98
CA ARG A 146 -3.31 0.40 -9.81
C ARG A 146 -2.75 0.98 -8.51
N ALA A 147 -2.21 2.19 -8.61
CA ALA A 147 -1.92 3.01 -7.44
C ALA A 147 -3.13 3.90 -7.12
N ILE A 148 -3.59 3.89 -5.88
CA ILE A 148 -4.71 4.71 -5.39
C ILE A 148 -4.15 5.77 -4.46
N ILE A 149 -4.51 7.04 -4.66
CA ILE A 149 -4.24 8.07 -3.66
C ILE A 149 -5.32 7.99 -2.58
N CYS A 150 -4.96 7.43 -1.43
CA CYS A 150 -5.86 7.28 -0.29
C CYS A 150 -5.88 8.56 0.54
N PRO A 151 -7.07 9.11 0.86
CA PRO A 151 -7.19 10.34 1.65
C PRO A 151 -7.04 10.13 3.16
N TYR A 152 -6.88 8.89 3.62
CA TYR A 152 -6.83 8.54 5.04
C TYR A 152 -5.40 8.22 5.49
N ALA A 153 -4.87 9.04 6.41
CA ALA A 153 -3.54 8.84 6.97
C ALA A 153 -3.45 7.57 7.84
N GLU A 154 -4.57 7.20 8.46
CA GLU A 154 -4.76 6.01 9.29
C GLU A 154 -4.35 4.73 8.56
N VAL A 155 -4.58 4.67 7.24
CA VAL A 155 -4.23 3.53 6.39
C VAL A 155 -2.71 3.33 6.28
N ALA A 156 -1.89 4.36 6.55
CA ALA A 156 -0.42 4.29 6.50
C ALA A 156 0.25 4.59 7.86
N MET A 157 -0.52 4.67 8.94
CA MET A 157 -0.01 4.98 10.28
C MET A 157 0.14 3.70 11.11
N ASP A 158 1.20 2.96 10.82
CA ASP A 158 1.64 1.78 11.56
C ASP A 158 2.31 2.14 12.90
N VAL A 159 2.20 1.23 13.87
CA VAL A 159 2.82 1.36 15.20
C VAL A 159 4.07 0.49 15.29
N ASP A 160 5.15 0.96 14.68
CA ASP A 160 6.46 0.28 14.65
C ASP A 160 7.41 0.72 15.79
N LYS A 161 7.26 1.96 16.26
CA LYS A 161 8.20 2.63 17.18
C LYS A 161 7.49 3.20 18.41
N PRO A 162 8.19 3.37 19.55
CA PRO A 162 7.60 3.93 20.76
C PRO A 162 6.91 5.28 20.55
N HIS A 163 7.50 6.21 19.77
CA HIS A 163 6.88 7.51 19.54
C HIS A 163 5.62 7.42 18.67
N GLN A 164 5.51 6.44 17.78
CA GLN A 164 4.29 6.19 16.99
C GLN A 164 3.16 5.66 17.89
N PHE A 165 3.51 4.79 18.85
CA PHE A 165 2.56 4.30 19.85
C PHE A 165 1.97 5.44 20.67
N GLU A 166 2.81 6.36 21.16
CA GLU A 166 2.35 7.52 21.93
C GLU A 166 1.42 8.42 21.10
N ILE A 167 1.75 8.68 19.82
CA ILE A 167 0.90 9.45 18.89
C ILE A 167 -0.48 8.80 18.75
N ILE A 168 -0.52 7.49 18.47
CA ILE A 168 -1.76 6.75 18.26
C ILE A 168 -2.58 6.64 19.55
N ARG A 169 -1.93 6.40 20.69
CA ARG A 169 -2.61 6.32 21.98
C ARG A 169 -3.30 7.64 22.30
N ASP A 170 -2.59 8.75 22.19
CA ASP A 170 -3.13 10.08 22.46
C ASP A 170 -4.25 10.45 21.48
N ASP A 171 -4.16 10.00 20.23
CA ASP A 171 -5.20 10.19 19.21
C ASP A 171 -6.49 9.43 19.55
N LEU A 172 -6.37 8.12 19.81
CA LEU A 172 -7.52 7.27 20.14
C LEU A 172 -8.17 7.68 21.46
N GLU A 173 -7.40 8.07 22.47
CA GLU A 173 -7.94 8.58 23.73
C GLU A 173 -8.78 9.85 23.53
N LYS A 174 -8.35 10.76 22.64
CA LYS A 174 -9.12 11.97 22.32
C LYS A 174 -10.43 11.62 21.63
N GLN A 175 -10.41 10.67 20.70
CA GLN A 175 -11.62 10.23 20.00
C GLN A 175 -12.64 9.63 20.97
N VAL A 176 -12.19 8.77 21.90
CA VAL A 176 -13.07 8.18 22.92
C VAL A 176 -13.68 9.23 23.83
N ARG A 177 -12.94 10.29 24.18
CA ARG A 177 -13.45 11.39 25.02
C ARG A 177 -14.42 12.32 24.28
N ALA A 178 -14.34 12.36 22.95
CA ALA A 178 -15.17 13.22 22.10
C ALA A 178 -16.48 12.54 21.64
N ALA A 179 -16.57 11.21 21.79
CA ALA A 179 -17.77 10.40 21.54
C ALA A 179 -18.70 10.37 22.76
#